data_AF-A0A8J7QSY2-F1
#
_entry.id   AF-A0A8J7QSY2-F1
#
_cell.length_a   1.000
_cell.length_b   1.000
_cell.length_c   1.000
_cell.angle_alpha   90.00
_cell.angle_beta   90.00
_cell.angle_gamma   90.00
#
_symmetry.space_group_name_H-M   'P 1'
#
loop_
_entity.id
_entity.type
_entity.pdbx_description
1 polymer ?
#
loop_
_entity_poly.entity_id
_entity_poly.type
_entity_poly.pdbx_seq_one_letter_code
_entity_poly.pdbx_strand_id
1 'polypeptide(L)'
;MKTFAELIAVVCDIGRGRSAAQADEELGASDFMVFSDQGLHALAWLACTGEAAALRYLLERGADPDQVSTIYGAYQLSGPALMFALINEAGDSDHKVALLKRLLANTKAPNVSVRWREEGQRRYTQRTYAEGSHIQFGMALAKLHKARMDEYPYDPVPRDLFQGVQAMLRELKQAGLTTDAATKAELDALLLQEVAPCKPMDAAVVYQQAITELTVGDRVSDYSDAAQWVCVHYLRNPNFVSCPEWAQLIRHIIDHSLTFEEVAEDLYGEPVSFEDDEGGLCQGWDEHNAFSLLCSILADEAATANPEWADLLVYLLKEQLTYDGYAHLDTIMNACFEQSWFQKHADRDRIKAAAATYL
;
A
#
# COMPACT_ATOMS: atom_id res chain seq x y z
N MET A 1 -21.79 -15.69 -12.59
CA MET A 1 -21.56 -15.04 -11.30
C MET A 1 -20.31 -14.20 -11.50
N LYS A 2 -20.37 -12.88 -11.25
CA LYS A 2 -19.20 -12.01 -11.39
C LYS A 2 -18.14 -12.40 -10.35
N THR A 3 -16.87 -12.26 -10.67
CA THR A 3 -15.77 -12.46 -9.72
C THR A 3 -15.71 -11.29 -8.73
N PHE A 4 -14.98 -11.46 -7.62
CA PHE A 4 -14.74 -10.37 -6.67
C PHE A 4 -14.10 -9.16 -7.38
N ALA A 5 -13.09 -9.38 -8.21
CA ALA A 5 -12.41 -8.33 -8.97
C ALA A 5 -13.35 -7.58 -9.94
N GLU A 6 -14.20 -8.29 -10.68
CA GLU A 6 -15.17 -7.69 -11.59
C GLU A 6 -16.19 -6.82 -10.82
N LEU A 7 -16.61 -7.25 -9.64
CA LEU A 7 -17.54 -6.51 -8.81
C LEU A 7 -16.90 -5.24 -8.24
N ILE A 8 -15.70 -5.36 -7.69
CA ILE A 8 -14.92 -4.23 -7.16
C ILE A 8 -14.68 -3.19 -8.26
N ALA A 9 -14.32 -3.62 -9.48
CA ALA A 9 -14.15 -2.71 -10.61
C ALA A 9 -15.42 -1.90 -10.89
N VAL A 10 -16.59 -2.55 -10.96
CA VAL A 10 -17.87 -1.87 -11.21
C VAL A 10 -18.21 -0.84 -10.14
N VAL A 11 -17.99 -1.15 -8.85
CA VAL A 11 -18.33 -0.21 -7.77
C VAL A 11 -17.32 0.93 -7.66
N CYS A 12 -16.02 0.68 -7.88
CA CYS A 12 -15.00 1.73 -7.84
C CYS A 12 -15.17 2.75 -8.98
N ASP A 13 -15.68 2.32 -10.13
CA ASP A 13 -16.01 3.22 -11.24
C ASP A 13 -17.07 4.27 -10.88
N ILE A 14 -17.87 4.06 -9.83
CA ILE A 14 -18.86 5.06 -9.37
C ILE A 14 -18.17 6.36 -8.96
N GLY A 15 -17.00 6.27 -8.32
CA GLY A 15 -16.18 7.45 -8.00
C GLY A 15 -15.57 8.13 -9.23
N ARG A 16 -15.56 7.44 -10.38
CA ARG A 16 -14.87 7.83 -11.62
C ARG A 16 -15.84 8.22 -12.74
N GLY A 17 -17.12 8.43 -12.40
CA GLY A 17 -18.15 8.95 -13.31
C GLY A 17 -19.24 7.95 -13.71
N ARG A 18 -19.15 6.69 -13.28
CA ARG A 18 -20.26 5.73 -13.43
C ARG A 18 -21.41 6.12 -12.52
N SER A 19 -22.64 6.07 -13.04
CA SER A 19 -23.84 6.33 -12.23
C SER A 19 -24.25 5.10 -11.42
N ALA A 20 -24.95 5.32 -10.31
CA ALA A 20 -25.52 4.23 -9.51
C ALA A 20 -26.46 3.33 -10.35
N ALA A 21 -27.23 3.90 -11.28
CA ALA A 21 -28.12 3.14 -12.15
C ALA A 21 -27.37 2.17 -13.08
N GLN A 22 -26.23 2.59 -13.63
CA GLN A 22 -25.38 1.71 -14.43
C GLN A 22 -24.74 0.61 -13.58
N ALA A 23 -24.31 0.93 -12.36
CA ALA A 23 -23.82 -0.08 -11.43
C ALA A 23 -24.93 -1.07 -11.06
N ASP A 24 -26.16 -0.60 -10.81
CA ASP A 24 -27.31 -1.45 -10.49
C ASP A 24 -27.68 -2.41 -11.63
N GLU A 25 -27.63 -1.94 -12.88
CA GLU A 25 -27.87 -2.77 -14.07
C GLU A 25 -26.86 -3.91 -14.18
N GLU A 26 -25.57 -3.62 -13.95
CA GLU A 26 -24.52 -4.62 -14.04
C GLU A 26 -24.45 -5.57 -12.85
N LEU A 27 -24.68 -5.05 -11.64
CA LEU A 27 -24.61 -5.83 -10.41
C LEU A 27 -25.90 -6.64 -10.19
N GLY A 28 -27.04 -6.17 -10.68
CA GLY A 28 -28.32 -6.86 -10.57
C GLY A 28 -28.70 -7.20 -9.11
N ALA A 29 -29.06 -8.46 -8.88
CA ALA A 29 -29.46 -9.00 -7.57
C ALA A 29 -28.28 -9.57 -6.75
N SER A 30 -27.07 -9.04 -6.98
CA SER A 30 -25.85 -9.44 -6.29
C SER A 30 -26.00 -9.30 -4.75
N ASP A 31 -25.61 -10.35 -4.01
CA ASP A 31 -25.64 -10.38 -2.54
C ASP A 31 -24.29 -9.95 -1.97
N PHE A 32 -24.23 -8.70 -1.49
CA PHE A 32 -22.99 -8.09 -0.97
C PHE A 32 -22.46 -8.72 0.32
N MET A 33 -23.24 -9.60 0.96
CA MET A 33 -22.78 -10.33 2.15
C MET A 33 -21.91 -11.52 1.80
N VAL A 34 -21.98 -12.05 0.58
CA VAL A 34 -21.22 -13.26 0.20
C VAL A 34 -19.99 -12.90 -0.63
N PHE A 35 -19.83 -11.63 -1.03
CA PHE A 35 -18.67 -11.18 -1.80
C PHE A 35 -17.45 -10.98 -0.93
N SER A 36 -16.64 -12.03 -0.87
CA SER A 36 -15.30 -11.99 -0.33
C SER A 36 -14.30 -12.65 -1.26
N ASP A 37 -13.06 -12.21 -1.17
CA ASP A 37 -11.92 -12.92 -1.71
C ASP A 37 -11.01 -13.32 -0.53
N GLN A 38 -10.76 -14.61 -0.36
CA GLN A 38 -10.00 -15.17 0.76
C GLN A 38 -10.43 -14.65 2.15
N GLY A 39 -11.73 -14.38 2.33
CA GLY A 39 -12.31 -13.87 3.58
C GLY A 39 -12.27 -12.34 3.73
N LEU A 40 -11.70 -11.60 2.77
CA LEU A 40 -11.80 -10.14 2.71
C LEU A 40 -13.09 -9.73 2.00
N HIS A 41 -14.05 -9.16 2.73
CA HIS A 41 -15.31 -8.71 2.13
C HIS A 41 -15.17 -7.35 1.45
N ALA A 42 -16.05 -7.08 0.48
CA ALA A 42 -15.98 -5.87 -0.34
C ALA A 42 -15.97 -4.57 0.48
N LEU A 43 -16.80 -4.45 1.53
CA LEU A 43 -16.81 -3.25 2.39
C LEU A 43 -15.47 -3.04 3.11
N ALA A 44 -14.84 -4.11 3.59
CA ALA A 44 -13.53 -4.02 4.25
C ALA A 44 -12.43 -3.65 3.25
N TRP A 45 -12.46 -4.21 2.03
CA TRP A 45 -11.54 -3.83 0.96
C TRP A 45 -11.67 -2.34 0.60
N LEU A 46 -12.90 -1.84 0.41
CA LEU A 46 -13.16 -0.43 0.08
C LEU A 46 -12.80 0.50 1.22
N ALA A 47 -12.97 0.07 2.47
CA ALA A 47 -12.54 0.81 3.64
C ALA A 47 -11.01 0.94 3.71
N CYS A 48 -10.30 -0.16 3.42
CA CYS A 48 -8.83 -0.21 3.38
C CYS A 48 -8.22 0.64 2.26
N THR A 49 -8.88 0.69 1.10
CA THR A 49 -8.40 1.41 -0.10
C THR A 49 -8.87 2.85 -0.19
N GLY A 50 -9.77 3.28 0.71
CA GLY A 50 -10.27 4.65 0.72
C GLY A 50 -11.31 4.97 -0.35
N GLU A 51 -11.95 3.97 -0.96
CA GLU A 51 -12.92 4.15 -2.05
C GLU A 51 -14.30 4.60 -1.50
N ALA A 52 -14.36 5.86 -1.03
CA ALA A 52 -15.50 6.39 -0.26
C ALA A 52 -16.84 6.40 -1.02
N ALA A 53 -16.81 6.63 -2.34
CA ALA A 53 -18.02 6.65 -3.17
C ALA A 53 -18.61 5.24 -3.32
N ALA A 54 -17.76 4.25 -3.60
CA ALA A 54 -18.13 2.85 -3.70
C ALA A 54 -18.60 2.29 -2.35
N LEU A 55 -17.89 2.62 -1.26
CA LEU A 55 -18.26 2.24 0.10
C LEU A 55 -19.64 2.77 0.48
N ARG A 56 -19.93 4.05 0.16
CA ARG A 56 -21.26 4.63 0.38
C ARG A 56 -22.33 3.86 -0.40
N TYR A 57 -22.09 3.59 -1.67
CA TYR A 57 -23.03 2.86 -2.52
C TYR A 57 -23.35 1.47 -1.94
N LEU A 58 -22.34 0.72 -1.50
CA LEU A 58 -22.57 -0.61 -0.90
C LEU A 58 -23.38 -0.55 0.40
N LEU A 59 -23.10 0.43 1.28
CA LEU A 59 -23.88 0.62 2.50
C LEU A 59 -25.34 0.97 2.20
N GLU A 60 -25.59 1.84 1.21
CA GLU A 60 -26.95 2.19 0.76
C GLU A 60 -27.70 0.99 0.18
N ARG A 61 -26.97 0.01 -0.37
CA ARG A 61 -27.49 -1.28 -0.84
C ARG A 61 -27.60 -2.36 0.24
N GLY A 62 -27.31 -2.00 1.49
CA GLY A 62 -27.52 -2.87 2.65
C GLY A 62 -26.38 -3.84 2.94
N ALA A 63 -25.17 -3.61 2.41
CA ALA A 63 -24.00 -4.37 2.82
C ALA A 63 -23.72 -4.17 4.33
N ASP A 64 -23.34 -5.24 5.04
CA ASP A 64 -23.16 -5.22 6.49
C ASP A 64 -21.75 -4.74 6.87
N PRO A 65 -21.59 -3.56 7.49
CA PRO A 65 -20.27 -3.10 7.94
C PRO A 65 -19.70 -3.92 9.09
N ASP A 66 -20.53 -4.70 9.80
CA ASP A 66 -20.11 -5.52 10.95
C ASP A 66 -19.62 -6.91 10.53
N GLN A 67 -19.69 -7.23 9.23
CA GLN A 67 -19.20 -8.49 8.70
C GLN A 67 -17.69 -8.63 8.92
N VAL A 68 -17.30 -9.68 9.63
CA VAL A 68 -15.89 -9.96 9.92
C VAL A 68 -15.18 -10.33 8.62
N SER A 69 -14.15 -9.56 8.32
CA SER A 69 -13.25 -9.80 7.20
C SER A 69 -11.87 -10.17 7.70
N THR A 70 -11.16 -10.96 6.91
CA THR A 70 -9.78 -11.37 7.18
C THR A 70 -8.88 -10.99 6.02
N ILE A 71 -7.72 -10.42 6.31
CA ILE A 71 -6.63 -10.27 5.33
C ILE A 71 -5.45 -11.09 5.79
N TYR A 72 -5.06 -12.06 4.97
CA TYR A 72 -3.80 -12.78 5.13
C TYR A 72 -2.69 -11.94 4.47
N GLY A 73 -1.72 -11.48 5.25
CA GLY A 73 -0.66 -10.57 4.80
C GLY A 73 0.24 -10.12 5.94
N ALA A 74 0.92 -8.98 5.78
CA ALA A 74 1.84 -8.43 6.79
C ALA A 74 1.18 -8.25 8.16
N TYR A 75 -0.05 -7.71 8.18
CA TYR A 75 -0.77 -7.34 9.41
C TYR A 75 -1.68 -8.43 9.99
N GLN A 76 -2.03 -9.46 9.21
CA GLN A 76 -2.98 -10.53 9.57
C GLN A 76 -4.15 -10.04 10.42
N LEU A 77 -5.06 -9.33 9.75
CA LEU A 77 -6.16 -8.62 10.39
C LEU A 77 -7.42 -9.47 10.36
N SER A 78 -8.20 -9.40 11.43
CA SER A 78 -9.54 -9.99 11.52
C SER A 78 -10.46 -9.05 12.28
N GLY A 79 -11.45 -8.48 11.59
CA GLY A 79 -12.39 -7.53 12.17
C GLY A 79 -13.43 -7.03 11.17
N PRO A 80 -14.37 -6.16 11.59
CA PRO A 80 -15.34 -5.53 10.68
C PRO A 80 -14.67 -4.44 9.82
N ALA A 81 -15.41 -3.89 8.86
CA ALA A 81 -14.90 -2.86 7.95
C ALA A 81 -14.32 -1.62 8.69
N LEU A 82 -14.81 -1.33 9.90
CA LEU A 82 -14.30 -0.26 10.75
C LEU A 82 -12.81 -0.43 11.10
N MET A 83 -12.35 -1.67 11.30
CA MET A 83 -10.93 -1.97 11.52
C MET A 83 -10.09 -1.62 10.29
N PHE A 84 -10.57 -1.95 9.10
CA PHE A 84 -9.87 -1.73 7.84
C PHE A 84 -9.78 -0.25 7.46
N ALA A 85 -10.76 0.56 7.88
CA ALA A 85 -10.67 2.01 7.75
C ALA A 85 -9.49 2.61 8.54
N LEU A 86 -9.09 2.00 9.66
CA LEU A 86 -7.98 2.51 10.49
C LEU A 86 -6.61 2.34 9.85
N ILE A 87 -6.46 1.35 8.96
CA ILE A 87 -5.23 1.12 8.19
C ILE A 87 -5.26 1.77 6.80
N ASN A 88 -6.29 2.56 6.50
CA ASN A 88 -6.38 3.24 5.22
C ASN A 88 -5.26 4.27 5.08
N GLU A 89 -4.35 4.02 4.14
CA GLU A 89 -3.24 4.92 3.83
C GLU A 89 -3.63 6.00 2.81
N ALA A 90 -4.72 5.81 2.07
CA ALA A 90 -5.15 6.70 1.00
C ALA A 90 -5.87 7.97 1.50
N GLY A 91 -5.62 9.08 0.80
CA GLY A 91 -6.22 10.38 1.06
C GLY A 91 -5.64 11.10 2.29
N ASP A 92 -6.12 12.32 2.51
CA ASP A 92 -5.78 13.11 3.69
C ASP A 92 -6.55 12.65 4.95
N SER A 93 -6.27 13.31 6.08
CA SER A 93 -6.94 13.00 7.35
C SER A 93 -8.47 13.21 7.29
N ASP A 94 -8.95 14.18 6.52
CA ASP A 94 -10.38 14.49 6.41
C ASP A 94 -11.12 13.39 5.65
N HIS A 95 -10.51 12.88 4.57
CA HIS A 95 -11.01 11.74 3.80
C HIS A 95 -11.12 10.49 4.67
N LYS A 96 -10.06 10.17 5.44
CA LYS A 96 -10.04 9.02 6.36
C LYS A 96 -11.12 9.13 7.43
N VAL A 97 -11.26 10.30 8.05
CA VAL A 97 -12.31 10.59 9.05
C VAL A 97 -13.71 10.46 8.44
N ALA A 98 -13.93 10.98 7.23
CA ALA A 98 -15.23 10.90 6.56
C ALA A 98 -15.64 9.45 6.28
N LEU A 99 -14.70 8.62 5.85
CA LEU A 99 -14.91 7.19 5.63
C LEU A 99 -15.25 6.48 6.95
N LEU A 100 -14.45 6.70 7.99
CA LEU A 100 -14.67 6.12 9.32
C LEU A 100 -16.05 6.49 9.90
N LYS A 101 -16.42 7.78 9.84
CA LYS A 101 -17.74 8.27 10.30
C LYS A 101 -18.89 7.57 9.59
N ARG A 102 -18.74 7.31 8.29
CA ARG A 102 -19.76 6.61 7.50
C ARG A 102 -19.95 5.18 7.98
N LEU A 103 -18.87 4.46 8.27
CA LEU A 103 -18.95 3.11 8.85
C LEU A 103 -19.55 3.14 10.26
N LEU A 104 -19.12 4.08 11.10
CA LEU A 104 -19.68 4.28 12.45
C LEU A 104 -21.18 4.58 12.46
N ALA A 105 -21.68 5.28 11.44
CA ALA A 105 -23.11 5.56 11.31
C ALA A 105 -23.95 4.34 10.90
N ASN A 106 -23.33 3.28 10.35
CA ASN A 106 -24.02 2.10 9.83
C ASN A 106 -23.73 0.82 10.62
N THR A 107 -22.71 0.81 11.49
CA THR A 107 -22.43 -0.31 12.39
C THR A 107 -23.51 -0.45 13.47
N LYS A 108 -23.88 -1.70 13.77
CA LYS A 108 -24.75 -2.08 14.89
C LYS A 108 -23.93 -2.53 16.09
N ALA A 109 -22.66 -2.89 15.89
CA ALA A 109 -21.77 -3.42 16.91
C ALA A 109 -20.39 -2.74 16.91
N PRO A 110 -20.29 -1.43 17.23
CA PRO A 110 -19.02 -0.69 17.18
C PRO A 110 -17.96 -1.17 18.20
N ASN A 111 -18.39 -1.92 19.23
CA ASN A 111 -17.56 -2.39 20.34
C ASN A 111 -17.12 -3.85 20.19
N VAL A 112 -17.07 -4.41 18.98
CA VAL A 112 -16.55 -5.76 18.76
C VAL A 112 -15.05 -5.83 18.99
N SER A 113 -14.58 -6.99 19.44
CA SER A 113 -13.15 -7.31 19.50
C SER A 113 -12.62 -7.54 18.10
N VAL A 114 -11.44 -7.02 17.82
CA VAL A 114 -10.68 -7.22 16.59
C VAL A 114 -9.35 -7.89 16.93
N ARG A 115 -8.79 -8.60 15.96
CA ARG A 115 -7.51 -9.31 16.09
C ARG A 115 -6.52 -8.80 15.06
N TRP A 116 -5.29 -8.55 15.47
CA TRP A 116 -4.20 -8.13 14.60
C TRP A 116 -2.89 -8.82 15.02
N ARG A 117 -1.94 -8.90 14.08
CA ARG A 117 -0.58 -9.34 14.39
C ARG A 117 0.20 -8.20 15.05
N GLU A 118 0.93 -8.51 16.11
CA GLU A 118 1.88 -7.55 16.70
C GLU A 118 3.15 -7.48 15.84
N GLU A 119 3.58 -6.25 15.51
CA GLU A 119 4.78 -6.02 14.69
C GLU A 119 6.06 -6.23 15.52
N GLY A 120 7.10 -6.79 14.89
CA GLY A 120 8.40 -7.07 15.54
C GLY A 120 8.91 -8.52 15.44
N GLN A 121 8.17 -9.43 14.80
CA GLN A 121 8.60 -10.81 14.54
C GLN A 121 8.85 -11.00 13.04
N ARG A 122 10.11 -11.25 12.63
CA ARG A 122 10.49 -11.60 11.24
C ARG A 122 9.66 -12.79 10.73
N ARG A 123 9.56 -12.95 9.41
CA ARG A 123 8.62 -13.80 8.63
C ARG A 123 8.42 -15.27 9.12
N TYR A 124 9.28 -15.83 9.99
CA TYR A 124 9.30 -17.26 10.31
C TYR A 124 9.26 -17.68 11.80
N THR A 125 9.25 -16.75 12.77
CA THR A 125 9.09 -17.12 14.19
C THR A 125 7.65 -16.89 14.69
N GLN A 126 7.27 -17.61 15.74
CA GLN A 126 5.90 -17.72 16.29
C GLN A 126 5.09 -16.42 16.16
N ARG A 127 3.97 -16.49 15.42
CA ARG A 127 3.06 -15.35 15.23
C ARG A 127 2.32 -15.09 16.55
N THR A 128 2.62 -13.97 17.20
CA THR A 128 1.80 -13.45 18.31
C THR A 128 0.70 -12.56 17.74
N TYR A 129 -0.51 -12.77 18.23
CA TYR A 129 -1.67 -11.96 17.89
C TYR A 129 -2.14 -11.23 19.13
N ALA A 130 -2.49 -9.97 18.96
CA ALA A 130 -3.23 -9.22 19.95
C ALA A 130 -4.72 -9.23 19.59
N GLU A 131 -5.54 -9.12 20.63
CA GLU A 131 -6.98 -8.93 20.52
C GLU A 131 -7.40 -7.75 21.39
N GLY A 132 -8.37 -6.98 20.92
CA GLY A 132 -8.82 -5.79 21.64
C GLY A 132 -9.87 -5.00 20.86
N SER A 133 -10.21 -3.82 21.37
CA SER A 133 -11.13 -2.90 20.71
C SER A 133 -10.52 -2.21 19.49
N HIS A 134 -11.37 -1.60 18.64
CA HIS A 134 -10.93 -0.70 17.58
C HIS A 134 -10.02 0.43 18.08
N ILE A 135 -10.25 0.93 19.30
CA ILE A 135 -9.41 1.95 19.92
C ILE A 135 -8.02 1.40 20.22
N GLN A 136 -7.91 0.21 20.82
CA GLN A 136 -6.62 -0.40 21.13
C GLN A 136 -5.83 -0.72 19.87
N PHE A 137 -6.50 -1.20 18.81
CA PHE A 137 -5.87 -1.40 17.50
C PHE A 137 -5.38 -0.08 16.90
N GLY A 138 -6.22 0.96 16.85
CA GLY A 138 -5.81 2.28 16.37
C GLY A 138 -4.66 2.89 17.18
N MET A 139 -4.62 2.66 18.50
CA MET A 139 -3.49 3.09 19.34
C MET A 139 -2.21 2.32 19.02
N ALA A 140 -2.29 1.02 18.72
CA ALA A 140 -1.15 0.23 18.28
C ALA A 140 -0.58 0.78 16.95
N LEU A 141 -1.45 1.07 15.98
CA LEU A 141 -1.06 1.71 14.71
C LEU A 141 -0.43 3.09 14.93
N ALA A 142 -1.01 3.92 15.81
CA ALA A 142 -0.45 5.23 16.10
C ALA A 142 0.95 5.12 16.71
N LYS A 143 1.18 4.18 17.64
CA LYS A 143 2.51 3.94 18.21
C LYS A 143 3.51 3.47 17.16
N LEU A 144 3.09 2.60 16.25
CA LEU A 144 3.90 2.15 15.13
C LEU A 144 4.32 3.34 14.25
N HIS A 145 3.36 4.13 13.77
CA HIS A 145 3.65 5.27 12.93
C HIS A 145 4.53 6.29 13.65
N LYS A 146 4.33 6.49 14.96
CA LYS A 146 5.19 7.35 15.78
C LYS A 146 6.63 6.83 15.86
N ALA A 147 6.83 5.53 16.06
CA ALA A 147 8.16 4.92 16.06
C ALA A 147 8.85 5.12 14.69
N ARG A 148 8.12 4.87 13.59
CA ARG A 148 8.62 5.11 12.23
C ARG A 148 8.93 6.59 11.96
N MET A 149 8.16 7.53 12.50
CA MET A 149 8.47 8.97 12.40
C MET A 149 9.81 9.33 13.07
N ASP A 150 10.14 8.66 14.17
CA ASP A 150 11.38 8.90 14.92
C ASP A 150 12.58 8.26 14.22
N GLU A 151 12.38 7.09 13.64
CA GLU A 151 13.37 6.36 12.83
C GLU A 151 13.65 7.06 11.49
N TYR A 152 12.60 7.57 10.82
CA TYR A 152 12.65 8.24 9.52
C TYR A 152 12.21 9.71 9.64
N PRO A 153 13.06 10.59 10.18
CA PRO A 153 12.68 11.96 10.47
C PRO A 153 12.48 12.84 9.23
N TYR A 154 12.86 12.35 8.05
CA TYR A 154 12.71 13.02 6.75
C TYR A 154 11.50 12.54 5.96
N ASP A 155 10.89 11.42 6.35
CA ASP A 155 9.75 10.83 5.64
C ASP A 155 8.43 11.47 6.10
N PRO A 156 7.68 12.14 5.22
CA PRO A 156 6.37 12.69 5.58
C PRO A 156 5.32 11.60 5.82
N VAL A 157 5.44 10.41 5.23
CA VAL A 157 4.37 9.40 5.23
C VAL A 157 4.00 8.93 6.65
N PRO A 158 4.93 8.54 7.54
CA PRO A 158 4.60 8.18 8.91
C PRO A 158 3.90 9.29 9.69
N ARG A 159 4.19 10.57 9.38
CA ARG A 159 3.52 11.72 10.02
C ARG A 159 2.08 11.82 9.59
N ASP A 160 1.82 11.75 8.29
CA ASP A 160 0.47 11.83 7.74
C ASP A 160 -0.40 10.64 8.22
N LEU A 161 0.19 9.44 8.28
CA LEU A 161 -0.46 8.26 8.84
C LEU A 161 -0.75 8.42 10.33
N PHE A 162 0.22 8.89 11.13
CA PHE A 162 0.02 9.15 12.55
C PHE A 162 -1.08 10.18 12.80
N GLN A 163 -1.08 11.29 12.07
CA GLN A 163 -2.11 12.34 12.15
C GLN A 163 -3.49 11.80 11.75
N GLY A 164 -3.56 11.04 10.66
CA GLY A 164 -4.80 10.40 10.20
C GLY A 164 -5.37 9.47 11.26
N VAL A 165 -4.53 8.60 11.85
CA VAL A 165 -4.95 7.69 12.93
C VAL A 165 -5.37 8.47 14.19
N GLN A 166 -4.63 9.52 14.59
CA GLN A 166 -5.06 10.38 15.71
C GLN A 166 -6.43 11.01 15.44
N ALA A 167 -6.68 11.51 14.22
CA ALA A 167 -7.96 12.09 13.85
C ALA A 167 -9.10 11.05 13.92
N MET A 168 -8.88 9.84 13.38
CA MET A 168 -9.84 8.74 13.47
C MET A 168 -10.09 8.31 14.92
N LEU A 169 -9.06 8.23 15.76
CA LEU A 169 -9.19 7.89 17.18
C LEU A 169 -10.00 8.93 17.96
N ARG A 170 -9.89 10.23 17.62
CA ARG A 170 -10.75 11.28 18.20
C ARG A 170 -12.23 11.01 17.90
N GLU A 171 -12.54 10.55 16.70
CA GLU A 171 -13.90 10.24 16.28
C GLU A 171 -14.44 8.98 16.96
N LEU A 172 -13.64 7.92 17.07
CA LEU A 172 -14.01 6.73 17.84
C LEU A 172 -14.30 7.08 19.31
N LYS A 173 -13.48 7.95 19.90
CA LYS A 173 -13.68 8.44 21.27
C LYS A 173 -14.98 9.25 21.39
N GLN A 174 -15.26 10.15 20.44
CA GLN A 174 -16.49 10.96 20.43
C GLN A 174 -17.75 10.11 20.23
N ALA A 175 -17.65 9.04 19.44
CA ALA A 175 -18.73 8.08 19.24
C ALA A 175 -19.02 7.22 20.49
N GLY A 176 -18.23 7.37 21.56
CA GLY A 176 -18.48 6.72 22.85
C GLY A 176 -18.15 5.23 22.84
N LEU A 177 -17.20 4.79 22.01
CA LEU A 177 -16.70 3.42 22.07
C LEU A 177 -16.12 3.13 23.46
N THR A 178 -16.42 1.95 23.98
CA THR A 178 -16.10 1.57 25.36
C THR A 178 -14.61 1.29 25.50
N THR A 179 -13.99 1.88 26.51
CA THR A 179 -12.62 1.60 26.92
C THR A 179 -12.54 1.53 28.45
N ASP A 180 -11.69 0.67 28.98
CA ASP A 180 -11.33 0.74 30.40
C ASP A 180 -10.58 2.04 30.73
N ALA A 181 -10.42 2.33 32.02
CA ALA A 181 -9.81 3.57 32.48
C ALA A 181 -8.33 3.72 32.06
N ALA A 182 -7.58 2.62 31.95
CA ALA A 182 -6.18 2.65 31.56
C ALA A 182 -6.05 2.95 30.06
N THR A 183 -6.81 2.24 29.22
CA THR A 183 -6.90 2.49 27.78
C THR A 183 -7.33 3.92 27.50
N LYS A 184 -8.30 4.45 28.25
CA LYS A 184 -8.74 5.85 28.12
C LYS A 184 -7.62 6.85 28.42
N ALA A 185 -6.88 6.65 29.51
CA ALA A 185 -5.79 7.55 29.90
C ALA A 185 -4.67 7.54 28.86
N GLU A 186 -4.34 6.37 28.32
CA GLU A 186 -3.33 6.23 27.27
C GLU A 186 -3.79 6.85 25.95
N LEU A 187 -5.05 6.67 25.56
CA LEU A 187 -5.64 7.34 24.40
C LEU A 187 -5.58 8.87 24.55
N ASP A 188 -5.93 9.39 25.73
CA ASP A 188 -5.88 10.83 26.00
C ASP A 188 -4.45 11.37 25.87
N ALA A 189 -3.45 10.65 26.38
CA ALA A 189 -2.05 11.01 26.23
C ALA A 189 -1.61 10.99 24.75
N LEU A 190 -1.99 9.96 23.99
CA LEU A 190 -1.65 9.82 22.58
C LEU A 190 -2.26 10.94 21.72
N LEU A 191 -3.51 11.33 22.00
CA LEU A 191 -4.21 12.38 21.24
C LEU A 191 -3.68 13.80 21.49
N LEU A 192 -2.93 13.99 22.59
CA LEU A 192 -2.24 15.23 22.93
C LEU A 192 -0.82 15.30 22.36
N GLN A 193 -0.29 14.22 21.80
CA GLN A 193 1.04 14.24 21.20
C GLN A 193 1.07 15.14 19.97
N GLU A 194 1.97 16.10 19.98
CA GLU A 194 2.25 16.95 18.83
C GLU A 194 3.05 16.19 17.77
N VAL A 195 2.74 16.45 16.51
CA VAL A 195 3.46 15.87 15.38
C VAL A 195 4.56 16.84 15.00
N ALA A 196 5.80 16.45 15.33
CA ALA A 196 6.97 17.26 14.98
C ALA A 196 7.06 17.44 13.46
N PRO A 197 7.41 18.64 12.97
CA PRO A 197 7.59 18.87 11.55
C PRO A 197 8.67 17.94 11.00
N CYS A 198 8.56 17.65 9.71
CA CYS A 198 9.60 16.91 9.00
C CYS A 198 10.93 17.66 9.10
N LYS A 199 12.03 16.96 9.36
CA LYS A 199 13.35 17.60 9.34
C LYS A 199 13.66 18.03 7.90
N PRO A 200 14.34 19.17 7.70
CA PRO A 200 14.88 19.53 6.39
C PRO A 200 15.72 18.37 5.87
N MET A 201 15.45 17.96 4.63
CA MET A 201 16.08 16.82 4.02
C MET A 201 17.46 17.21 3.47
N ASP A 202 18.48 16.42 3.80
CA ASP A 202 19.78 16.46 3.13
C ASP A 202 19.84 15.24 2.18
N ALA A 203 19.78 15.50 0.87
CA ALA A 203 19.70 14.45 -0.15
C ALA A 203 20.87 13.46 -0.09
N ALA A 204 22.08 13.94 0.23
CA ALA A 204 23.26 13.08 0.34
C ALA A 204 23.17 12.17 1.57
N VAL A 205 22.67 12.68 2.70
CA VAL A 205 22.45 11.86 3.91
C VAL A 205 21.36 10.81 3.66
N VAL A 206 20.24 11.21 3.06
CA VAL A 206 19.12 10.31 2.73
C VAL A 206 19.57 9.21 1.78
N TYR A 207 20.35 9.56 0.75
CA TYR A 207 20.94 8.58 -0.17
C TYR A 207 21.85 7.58 0.56
N GLN A 208 22.77 8.05 1.40
CA GLN A 208 23.67 7.15 2.13
C GLN A 208 22.93 6.24 3.11
N GLN A 209 21.86 6.73 3.73
CA GLN A 209 20.98 5.90 4.55
C GLN A 209 20.31 4.82 3.70
N ALA A 210 19.72 5.16 2.56
CA ALA A 210 19.12 4.19 1.66
C ALA A 210 20.12 3.12 1.17
N ILE A 211 21.34 3.51 0.82
CA ILE A 211 22.41 2.57 0.44
C ILE A 211 22.78 1.65 1.61
N THR A 212 22.77 2.15 2.85
CA THR A 212 23.01 1.33 4.04
C THR A 212 21.90 0.29 4.22
N GLU A 213 20.63 0.65 4.01
CA GLU A 213 19.49 -0.28 4.08
C GLU A 213 19.59 -1.37 3.00
N LEU A 214 20.03 -1.02 1.79
CA LEU A 214 20.25 -1.97 0.69
C LEU A 214 21.46 -2.88 0.90
N THR A 215 22.34 -2.55 1.86
CA THR A 215 23.51 -3.36 2.19
C THR A 215 23.10 -4.47 3.17
N VAL A 216 22.49 -5.51 2.61
CA VAL A 216 22.00 -6.68 3.38
C VAL A 216 23.04 -7.79 3.49
N GLY A 217 22.92 -8.62 4.54
CA GLY A 217 23.82 -9.76 4.76
C GLY A 217 23.54 -10.95 3.84
N ASP A 218 22.28 -11.26 3.62
CA ASP A 218 21.81 -12.27 2.67
C ASP A 218 21.06 -11.57 1.53
N ARG A 219 21.68 -11.50 0.35
CA ARG A 219 21.12 -10.78 -0.79
C ARG A 219 19.83 -11.45 -1.28
N VAL A 220 19.74 -12.76 -1.33
CA VAL A 220 18.55 -13.45 -1.87
C VAL A 220 17.37 -13.32 -0.90
N SER A 221 17.62 -13.50 0.39
CA SER A 221 16.55 -13.46 1.40
C SER A 221 16.12 -12.03 1.75
N ASP A 222 17.05 -11.07 1.84
CA ASP A 222 16.77 -9.78 2.47
C ASP A 222 16.74 -8.59 1.47
N TYR A 223 17.33 -8.70 0.27
CA TYR A 223 17.49 -7.53 -0.62
C TYR A 223 16.15 -7.01 -1.13
N SER A 224 15.23 -7.89 -1.53
CA SER A 224 13.93 -7.46 -2.04
C SER A 224 13.13 -6.68 -0.98
N ASP A 225 13.11 -7.18 0.25
CA ASP A 225 12.48 -6.48 1.38
C ASP A 225 13.13 -5.10 1.62
N ALA A 226 14.47 -5.03 1.58
CA ALA A 226 15.18 -3.75 1.69
C ALA A 226 14.91 -2.79 0.52
N ALA A 227 14.84 -3.31 -0.71
CA ALA A 227 14.56 -2.51 -1.90
C ALA A 227 13.14 -1.96 -1.91
N GLN A 228 12.15 -2.80 -1.55
CA GLN A 228 10.77 -2.36 -1.37
C GLN A 228 10.66 -1.31 -0.27
N TRP A 229 11.36 -1.52 0.85
CA TRP A 229 11.44 -0.55 1.94
C TRP A 229 11.99 0.81 1.48
N VAL A 230 13.11 0.79 0.76
CA VAL A 230 13.73 2.01 0.23
C VAL A 230 12.80 2.73 -0.75
N CYS A 231 12.12 1.99 -1.60
CA CYS A 231 11.14 2.56 -2.53
C CYS A 231 10.00 3.28 -1.80
N VAL A 232 9.44 2.69 -0.74
CA VAL A 232 8.34 3.28 0.03
C VAL A 232 8.79 4.51 0.83
N HIS A 233 9.92 4.43 1.54
CA HIS A 233 10.30 5.42 2.54
C HIS A 233 11.23 6.53 2.02
N TYR A 234 11.96 6.28 0.94
CA TYR A 234 12.94 7.23 0.41
C TYR A 234 12.49 7.79 -0.94
N LEU A 235 12.19 6.92 -1.91
CA LEU A 235 11.91 7.36 -3.28
C LEU A 235 10.57 8.08 -3.45
N ARG A 236 9.60 7.88 -2.55
CA ARG A 236 8.32 8.62 -2.54
C ARG A 236 8.40 9.97 -1.85
N ASN A 237 9.56 10.35 -1.29
CA ASN A 237 9.69 11.63 -0.61
C ASN A 237 9.65 12.79 -1.63
N PRO A 238 8.67 13.70 -1.56
CA PRO A 238 8.52 14.79 -2.53
C PRO A 238 9.68 15.79 -2.49
N ASN A 239 10.45 15.82 -1.41
CA ASN A 239 11.66 16.65 -1.34
C ASN A 239 12.87 15.96 -1.97
N PHE A 240 12.88 14.62 -2.04
CA PHE A 240 13.99 13.84 -2.61
C PHE A 240 13.91 13.69 -4.11
N VAL A 241 12.69 13.59 -4.66
CA VAL A 241 12.46 13.32 -6.09
C VAL A 241 13.18 14.29 -7.02
N SER A 242 13.31 15.56 -6.65
CA SER A 242 13.98 16.58 -7.48
C SER A 242 15.51 16.53 -7.44
N CYS A 243 16.11 15.68 -6.59
CA CYS A 243 17.55 15.61 -6.38
C CYS A 243 18.22 14.59 -7.31
N PRO A 244 19.47 14.82 -7.75
CA PRO A 244 20.24 13.84 -8.55
C PRO A 244 20.40 12.47 -7.85
N GLU A 245 20.52 12.47 -6.52
CA GLU A 245 20.66 11.27 -5.71
C GLU A 245 19.45 10.34 -5.81
N TRP A 246 18.25 10.87 -6.07
CA TRP A 246 17.06 10.06 -6.29
C TRP A 246 17.19 9.20 -7.57
N ALA A 247 17.69 9.80 -8.66
CA ALA A 247 17.96 9.08 -9.90
C ALA A 247 19.06 8.02 -9.71
N GLN A 248 20.13 8.37 -8.96
CA GLN A 248 21.20 7.44 -8.62
C GLN A 248 20.69 6.24 -7.81
N LEU A 249 19.79 6.48 -6.85
CA LEU A 249 19.22 5.42 -6.02
C LEU A 249 18.34 4.47 -6.84
N ILE A 250 17.53 4.99 -7.77
CA ILE A 250 16.74 4.14 -8.67
C ILE A 250 17.63 3.26 -9.52
N ARG A 251 18.67 3.83 -10.15
CA ARG A 251 19.65 3.04 -10.93
C ARG A 251 20.31 1.99 -10.06
N HIS A 252 20.73 2.34 -8.85
CA HIS A 252 21.33 1.39 -7.91
C HIS A 252 20.39 0.22 -7.61
N ILE A 253 19.10 0.46 -7.34
CA ILE A 253 18.15 -0.62 -7.05
C ILE A 253 17.97 -1.54 -8.27
N ILE A 254 17.85 -0.97 -9.47
CA ILE A 254 17.75 -1.73 -10.73
C ILE A 254 19.00 -2.58 -10.92
N ASP A 255 20.18 -1.96 -10.89
CA ASP A 255 21.47 -2.59 -11.16
C ASP A 255 21.83 -3.71 -10.17
N HIS A 256 21.30 -3.64 -8.95
CA HIS A 256 21.55 -4.63 -7.88
C HIS A 256 20.38 -5.60 -7.68
N SER A 257 19.33 -5.52 -8.50
CA SER A 257 18.24 -6.52 -8.50
C SER A 257 18.79 -7.91 -8.84
N LEU A 258 18.10 -8.94 -8.37
CA LEU A 258 18.44 -10.34 -8.62
C LEU A 258 17.69 -10.85 -9.85
N THR A 259 18.38 -11.60 -10.68
CA THR A 259 17.78 -12.41 -11.75
C THR A 259 17.02 -13.60 -11.18
N PHE A 260 16.08 -14.16 -11.95
CA PHE A 260 15.33 -15.34 -11.54
C PHE A 260 16.28 -16.51 -11.22
N GLU A 261 17.29 -16.73 -12.06
CA GLU A 261 18.26 -17.80 -11.91
C GLU A 261 19.14 -17.63 -10.66
N GLU A 262 19.53 -16.40 -10.28
CA GLU A 262 20.28 -16.14 -9.04
C GLU A 262 19.49 -16.58 -7.81
N VAL A 263 18.18 -16.31 -7.80
CA VAL A 263 17.30 -16.72 -6.68
C VAL A 263 17.00 -18.21 -6.73
N ALA A 264 16.79 -18.78 -7.92
CA ALA A 264 16.59 -20.21 -8.10
C ALA A 264 17.80 -21.02 -7.65
N GLU A 265 19.03 -20.58 -7.96
CA GLU A 265 20.26 -21.26 -7.54
C GLU A 265 20.39 -21.30 -6.01
N ASP A 266 20.03 -20.23 -5.31
CA ASP A 266 20.06 -20.19 -3.85
C ASP A 266 18.97 -21.07 -3.21
N LEU A 267 17.74 -21.03 -3.75
CA LEU A 267 16.60 -21.77 -3.20
C LEU A 267 16.62 -23.27 -3.52
N TYR A 268 17.04 -23.63 -4.74
CA TYR A 268 16.99 -25.00 -5.26
C TYR A 268 18.37 -25.67 -5.30
N GLY A 269 19.45 -24.90 -5.17
CA GLY A 269 20.82 -25.40 -5.28
C GLY A 269 21.30 -25.58 -6.73
N GLU A 270 20.50 -25.19 -7.71
CA GLU A 270 20.85 -25.15 -9.13
C GLU A 270 20.03 -24.07 -9.86
N PRO A 271 20.57 -23.44 -10.91
CA PRO A 271 19.84 -22.44 -11.67
C PRO A 271 18.70 -23.10 -12.45
N VAL A 272 17.50 -22.54 -12.35
CA VAL A 272 16.31 -22.92 -13.12
C VAL A 272 15.81 -21.68 -13.86
N SER A 273 15.47 -21.82 -15.14
CA SER A 273 14.91 -20.71 -15.92
C SER A 273 13.47 -20.41 -15.49
N PHE A 274 12.98 -19.20 -15.74
CA PHE A 274 11.59 -18.86 -15.44
C PHE A 274 10.60 -19.81 -16.14
N GLU A 275 10.87 -20.21 -17.38
CA GLU A 275 10.01 -21.11 -18.15
C GLU A 275 10.03 -22.57 -17.68
N ASP A 276 11.11 -23.00 -17.04
CA ASP A 276 11.27 -24.37 -16.54
C ASP A 276 10.78 -24.55 -15.10
N ASP A 277 10.48 -23.46 -14.37
CA ASP A 277 9.94 -23.53 -13.02
C ASP A 277 8.44 -23.91 -13.03
N GLU A 278 8.12 -25.13 -12.58
CA GLU A 278 6.74 -25.69 -12.56
C GLU A 278 5.81 -25.06 -11.49
N GLY A 279 5.99 -23.79 -11.16
CA GLY A 279 5.14 -23.06 -10.22
C GLY A 279 5.71 -22.90 -8.81
N GLY A 280 7.02 -23.11 -8.63
CA GLY A 280 7.71 -22.88 -7.38
C GLY A 280 7.96 -21.39 -7.18
N LEU A 281 9.09 -20.91 -7.70
CA LEU A 281 9.55 -19.53 -7.56
C LEU A 281 8.73 -18.58 -8.46
N CYS A 282 8.28 -19.03 -9.63
CA CYS A 282 7.58 -18.17 -10.59
C CYS A 282 6.22 -17.65 -10.05
N GLN A 283 5.58 -18.38 -9.14
CA GLN A 283 4.31 -17.95 -8.51
C GLN A 283 4.48 -16.83 -7.47
N GLY A 284 5.71 -16.52 -7.06
CA GLY A 284 6.02 -15.48 -6.08
C GLY A 284 7.16 -14.56 -6.52
N TRP A 285 7.53 -14.55 -7.81
CA TRP A 285 8.71 -13.85 -8.29
C TRP A 285 8.69 -12.34 -7.99
N ASP A 286 7.51 -11.73 -8.01
CA ASP A 286 7.34 -10.32 -7.65
C ASP A 286 7.75 -9.99 -6.21
N GLU A 287 7.77 -10.98 -5.31
CA GLU A 287 8.26 -10.80 -3.94
C GLU A 287 9.79 -10.68 -3.87
N HIS A 288 10.51 -11.04 -4.93
CA HIS A 288 11.97 -11.06 -5.00
C HIS A 288 12.57 -9.88 -5.79
N ASN A 289 11.74 -9.03 -6.38
CA ASN A 289 12.19 -7.84 -7.11
C ASN A 289 11.41 -6.57 -6.71
N ALA A 290 11.95 -5.40 -7.03
CA ALA A 290 11.32 -4.11 -6.75
C ALA A 290 10.76 -3.41 -8.01
N PHE A 291 10.72 -4.09 -9.17
CA PHE A 291 10.43 -3.47 -10.47
C PHE A 291 9.02 -2.89 -10.53
N SER A 292 8.02 -3.64 -10.06
CA SER A 292 6.63 -3.17 -10.00
C SER A 292 6.48 -1.90 -9.17
N LEU A 293 7.21 -1.81 -8.05
CA LEU A 293 7.17 -0.65 -7.18
C LEU A 293 7.93 0.55 -7.76
N LEU A 294 9.10 0.33 -8.36
CA LEU A 294 9.85 1.35 -9.10
C LEU A 294 9.04 1.89 -10.28
N CYS A 295 8.36 1.02 -11.02
CA CYS A 295 7.47 1.40 -12.10
C CYS A 295 6.33 2.28 -11.58
N SER A 296 5.69 1.88 -10.47
CA SER A 296 4.65 2.69 -9.83
C SER A 296 5.17 4.06 -9.38
N ILE A 297 6.39 4.15 -8.85
CA ILE A 297 7.01 5.42 -8.45
C ILE A 297 7.27 6.30 -9.67
N LEU A 298 7.84 5.74 -10.74
CA LEU A 298 8.11 6.47 -11.98
C LEU A 298 6.83 6.80 -12.77
N ALA A 299 5.73 6.09 -12.54
CA ALA A 299 4.43 6.38 -13.12
C ALA A 299 3.65 7.48 -12.37
N ASP A 300 4.18 8.03 -11.28
CA ASP A 300 3.58 9.16 -10.57
C ASP A 300 3.97 10.50 -11.24
N GLU A 301 3.03 11.45 -11.33
CA GLU A 301 3.30 12.77 -11.92
C GLU A 301 4.41 13.52 -11.17
N ALA A 302 4.51 13.34 -9.85
CA ALA A 302 5.55 13.98 -9.05
C ALA A 302 6.97 13.52 -9.46
N ALA A 303 7.12 12.31 -10.01
CA ALA A 303 8.40 11.80 -10.48
C ALA A 303 8.98 12.64 -11.63
N THR A 304 8.12 13.30 -12.41
CA THR A 304 8.53 14.21 -13.50
C THR A 304 9.31 15.44 -13.03
N ALA A 305 9.30 15.72 -11.71
CA ALA A 305 10.15 16.76 -11.13
C ALA A 305 11.65 16.43 -11.23
N ASN A 306 12.03 15.17 -11.44
CA ASN A 306 13.41 14.80 -11.69
C ASN A 306 13.78 14.96 -13.18
N PRO A 307 14.87 15.66 -13.54
CA PRO A 307 15.27 15.85 -14.93
C PRO A 307 15.66 14.54 -15.66
N GLU A 308 16.01 13.47 -14.94
CA GLU A 308 16.33 12.16 -15.51
C GLU A 308 15.11 11.21 -15.58
N TRP A 309 13.92 11.65 -15.18
CA TRP A 309 12.72 10.80 -15.07
C TRP A 309 12.45 9.93 -16.30
N ALA A 310 12.43 10.54 -17.49
CA ALA A 310 12.14 9.81 -18.73
C ALA A 310 13.22 8.78 -19.06
N ASP A 311 14.48 9.09 -18.77
CA ASP A 311 15.62 8.19 -18.98
C ASP A 311 15.56 7.00 -18.02
N LEU A 312 15.18 7.24 -16.76
CA LEU A 312 15.00 6.19 -15.76
C LEU A 312 13.84 5.26 -16.10
N LEU A 313 12.72 5.78 -16.59
CA LEU A 313 11.58 4.96 -16.98
C LEU A 313 11.91 4.09 -18.20
N VAL A 314 12.60 4.63 -19.20
CA VAL A 314 13.12 3.84 -20.33
C VAL A 314 14.14 2.81 -19.86
N TYR A 315 15.01 3.17 -18.91
CA TYR A 315 15.99 2.25 -18.33
C TYR A 315 15.31 1.07 -17.63
N LEU A 316 14.35 1.33 -16.75
CA LEU A 316 13.56 0.29 -16.08
C LEU A 316 12.88 -0.65 -17.08
N LEU A 317 12.20 -0.09 -18.10
CA LEU A 317 11.54 -0.88 -19.14
C LEU A 317 12.52 -1.79 -19.89
N LYS A 318 13.73 -1.30 -20.18
CA LYS A 318 14.76 -2.09 -20.86
C LYS A 318 15.28 -3.23 -19.98
N GLU A 319 15.55 -2.96 -18.71
CA GLU A 319 16.13 -3.95 -17.80
C GLU A 319 15.12 -5.01 -17.34
N GLN A 320 13.82 -4.75 -17.42
CA GLN A 320 12.79 -5.68 -16.94
C GLN A 320 12.86 -7.06 -17.63
N LEU A 321 13.32 -7.12 -18.90
CA LEU A 321 13.55 -8.38 -19.62
C LEU A 321 14.67 -9.23 -19.02
N THR A 322 15.66 -8.61 -18.38
CA THR A 322 16.79 -9.31 -17.75
C THR A 322 16.43 -9.86 -16.38
N TYR A 323 15.42 -9.29 -15.72
CA TYR A 323 15.03 -9.64 -14.34
C TYR A 323 13.64 -10.29 -14.26
N ASP A 324 13.08 -10.69 -15.40
CA ASP A 324 11.74 -11.29 -15.52
C ASP A 324 10.62 -10.52 -14.79
N GLY A 325 10.67 -9.19 -14.85
CA GLY A 325 9.77 -8.29 -14.12
C GLY A 325 8.35 -8.16 -14.68
N TYR A 326 7.83 -9.16 -15.38
CA TYR A 326 6.70 -9.00 -16.31
C TYR A 326 5.33 -8.79 -15.68
N ALA A 327 5.07 -9.32 -14.48
CA ALA A 327 3.70 -9.62 -14.05
C ALA A 327 2.78 -8.38 -13.97
N HIS A 328 3.32 -7.18 -13.76
CA HIS A 328 2.51 -5.98 -13.49
C HIS A 328 2.93 -4.69 -14.20
N LEU A 329 4.07 -4.66 -14.91
CA LEU A 329 4.56 -3.44 -15.57
C LEU A 329 3.58 -2.94 -16.64
N ASP A 330 3.01 -3.83 -17.46
CA ASP A 330 2.03 -3.49 -18.49
C ASP A 330 0.83 -2.75 -17.92
N THR A 331 0.30 -3.25 -16.80
CA THR A 331 -0.89 -2.68 -16.18
C THR A 331 -0.60 -1.28 -15.66
N ILE A 332 0.53 -1.10 -14.97
CA ILE A 332 0.97 0.19 -14.43
C ILE A 332 1.22 1.18 -15.57
N MET A 333 1.92 0.76 -16.62
CA MET A 333 2.28 1.61 -17.76
C MET A 333 1.07 1.99 -18.59
N ASN A 334 0.13 1.08 -18.83
CA ASN A 334 -1.13 1.41 -19.51
C ASN A 334 -1.93 2.45 -18.71
N ALA A 335 -2.05 2.28 -17.39
CA ALA A 335 -2.71 3.26 -16.53
C ALA A 335 -2.00 4.63 -16.55
N CYS A 336 -0.66 4.64 -16.58
CA CYS A 336 0.15 5.85 -16.73
C CYS A 336 -0.10 6.52 -18.09
N PHE A 337 -0.16 5.75 -19.17
CA PHE A 337 -0.40 6.26 -20.51
C PHE A 337 -1.77 6.90 -20.65
N GLU A 338 -2.77 6.50 -19.88
CA GLU A 338 -4.09 7.14 -19.87
C GLU A 338 -4.11 8.49 -19.14
N GLN A 339 -3.08 8.81 -18.35
CA GLN A 339 -3.04 10.05 -17.57
C GLN A 339 -2.89 11.29 -18.43
N SER A 340 -3.63 12.34 -18.07
CA SER A 340 -3.66 13.58 -18.85
C SER A 340 -2.33 14.35 -18.84
N TRP A 341 -1.54 14.23 -17.76
CA TRP A 341 -0.22 14.83 -17.65
C TRP A 341 0.77 14.12 -18.57
N PHE A 342 0.76 12.78 -18.59
CA PHE A 342 1.65 11.97 -19.41
C PHE A 342 1.39 12.21 -20.90
N GLN A 343 0.12 12.30 -21.29
CA GLN A 343 -0.28 12.57 -22.67
C GLN A 343 0.22 13.92 -23.22
N LYS A 344 0.56 14.86 -22.33
CA LYS A 344 1.10 16.19 -22.66
C LYS A 344 2.62 16.27 -22.51
N HIS A 345 3.27 15.24 -21.95
CA HIS A 345 4.71 15.26 -21.68
C HIS A 345 5.53 15.14 -22.97
N ALA A 346 6.68 15.82 -23.03
CA ALA A 346 7.53 15.86 -24.23
C ALA A 346 8.10 14.48 -24.61
N ASP A 347 8.49 13.68 -23.62
CA ASP A 347 9.04 12.33 -23.81
C ASP A 347 8.00 11.21 -24.04
N ARG A 348 6.71 11.53 -24.12
CA ARG A 348 5.61 10.55 -24.24
C ARG A 348 5.86 9.50 -25.32
N ASP A 349 6.19 9.95 -26.53
CA ASP A 349 6.32 9.06 -27.69
C ASP A 349 7.56 8.17 -27.58
N ARG A 350 8.65 8.68 -26.96
CA ARG A 350 9.85 7.90 -26.67
C ARG A 350 9.57 6.79 -25.65
N ILE A 351 8.86 7.11 -24.57
CA ILE A 351 8.52 6.14 -23.52
C ILE A 351 7.56 5.08 -24.07
N LYS A 352 6.54 5.48 -24.85
CA LYS A 352 5.63 4.52 -25.51
C LYS A 352 6.36 3.60 -26.49
N ALA A 353 7.33 4.11 -27.23
CA ALA A 353 8.15 3.29 -28.12
C ALA A 353 9.01 2.26 -27.35
N ALA A 354 9.59 2.67 -26.22
CA ALA A 354 10.32 1.75 -25.34
C ALA A 354 9.39 0.68 -24.75
N ALA A 355 8.23 1.08 -24.21
CA ALA A 355 7.24 0.14 -23.69
C ALA A 355 6.79 -0.87 -24.75
N ALA A 356 6.43 -0.43 -25.96
CA ALA A 356 6.04 -1.34 -27.05
C ALA A 356 7.17 -2.27 -27.53
N THR A 357 8.42 -2.02 -27.13
CA THR A 357 9.57 -2.87 -27.46
C THR A 357 9.83 -3.89 -26.35
N TYR A 358 9.60 -3.53 -25.10
CA TYR A 358 10.05 -4.29 -23.93
C TYR A 358 8.91 -4.90 -23.12
N LEU A 359 7.67 -4.46 -23.31
CA LEU A 359 6.44 -5.02 -22.76
C LEU A 359 5.69 -5.70 -23.90
#